data_AF-A0A349G6J4-F1
#
_entry.id   AF-A0A349G6J4-F1
#
_cell.length_a   1.000
_cell.length_b   1.000
_cell.length_c   1.000
_cell.angle_alpha   90.00
_cell.angle_beta   90.00
_cell.angle_gamma   90.00
#
_symmetry.space_group_name_H-M   'P 1'
#
loop_
_entity.id
_entity.type
_entity.pdbx_description
1 polymer ?
#
loop_
_entity_poly.entity_id
_entity_poly.type
_entity_poly.pdbx_seq_one_letter_code
_entity_poly.pdbx_strand_id
1 'polypeptide(L)'
;SAIMDQHAVSYVCKHLVNTIGHIMKQLLSTLSMERPIVLSGGVASNRVVKDFLVKALPEKSLYFAVPDYSRDNAFGVSELGRQMFFKEQDVC
;
A
#
# COMPACT_ATOMS: atom_id res chain seq x y z
N SER A 1 -20.16 29.51 4.79
CA SER A 1 -19.54 28.38 4.08
C SER A 1 -18.39 28.94 3.27
N ALA A 2 -17.14 28.64 3.62
CA ALA A 2 -16.00 29.12 2.83
C ALA A 2 -15.95 28.35 1.52
N ILE A 3 -16.17 29.02 0.40
CA ILE A 3 -16.00 28.45 -0.94
C ILE A 3 -14.50 28.32 -1.15
N MET A 4 -13.97 27.13 -0.90
CA MET A 4 -12.55 26.87 -1.16
C MET A 4 -12.35 26.79 -2.66
N ASP A 5 -11.39 27.57 -3.17
CA ASP A 5 -11.01 27.57 -4.59
C ASP A 5 -10.68 26.14 -5.05
N GLN A 6 -11.30 25.71 -6.14
CA GLN A 6 -11.11 24.38 -6.71
C GLN A 6 -9.63 24.11 -7.06
N HIS A 7 -8.88 25.15 -7.45
CA HIS A 7 -7.44 25.03 -7.67
C HIS A 7 -6.67 24.74 -6.37
N ALA A 8 -7.03 25.41 -5.27
CA ALA A 8 -6.45 25.16 -3.96
C ALA A 8 -6.75 23.73 -3.47
N VAL A 9 -7.99 23.25 -3.63
CA VAL A 9 -8.37 21.86 -3.30
C VAL A 9 -7.51 20.87 -4.07
N SER A 10 -7.44 21.02 -5.39
CA SER A 10 -6.66 20.13 -6.25
C SER A 10 -5.17 20.15 -5.91
N TYR A 11 -4.63 21.33 -5.59
CA TYR A 11 -3.24 21.51 -5.21
C TYR A 11 -2.91 20.72 -3.94
N VAL A 12 -3.74 20.87 -2.90
CA VAL A 12 -3.58 20.19 -1.61
C VAL A 12 -3.71 18.67 -1.79
N CYS A 13 -4.75 18.18 -2.46
CA CYS A 13 -4.93 16.75 -2.69
C CYS A 13 -3.73 16.13 -3.43
N LYS A 14 -3.22 16.80 -4.47
CA LYS A 14 -2.06 16.32 -5.23
C LYS A 14 -0.80 16.27 -4.36
N HIS A 15 -0.56 17.30 -3.54
CA HIS A 15 0.59 17.33 -2.64
C HIS A 15 0.51 16.24 -1.58
N LEU A 16 -0.65 16.04 -0.95
CA LEU A 16 -0.85 14.98 0.04
C LEU A 16 -0.54 13.59 -0.55
N VAL A 17 -1.10 13.28 -1.71
CA VAL A 17 -0.89 11.98 -2.36
C VAL A 17 0.58 11.80 -2.79
N ASN A 18 1.22 12.85 -3.30
CA ASN A 18 2.64 12.81 -3.63
C ASN A 18 3.51 12.59 -2.39
N THR A 19 3.24 13.30 -1.29
CA THR A 19 3.98 13.14 -0.03
C THR A 19 3.87 11.70 0.49
N ILE A 20 2.67 11.12 0.46
CA ILE A 20 2.48 9.69 0.82
C ILE A 20 3.34 8.80 -0.08
N GLY A 21 3.30 9.01 -1.40
CA GLY A 21 4.13 8.27 -2.34
C GLY A 21 5.63 8.36 -2.04
N HIS A 22 6.14 9.56 -1.74
CA HIS A 22 7.53 9.79 -1.39
C HIS A 22 7.94 9.09 -0.07
N ILE A 23 7.10 9.15 0.96
CA ILE A 23 7.34 8.45 2.22
C ILE A 23 7.39 6.94 1.99
N MET A 24 6.41 6.40 1.25
CA MET A 24 6.39 4.98 0.89
C MET A 24 7.63 4.59 0.10
N LYS A 25 8.04 5.39 -0.89
CA LYS A 25 9.29 5.13 -1.65
C LYS A 25 10.48 5.01 -0.71
N GLN A 26 10.66 5.98 0.19
CA GLN A 26 11.79 6.00 1.11
C GLN A 26 11.82 4.74 1.99
N LEU A 27 10.66 4.31 2.52
CA LEU A 27 10.54 3.08 3.30
C LEU A 27 10.84 1.83 2.45
N LEU A 28 10.30 1.75 1.24
CA LEU A 28 10.51 0.60 0.36
C LEU A 28 11.97 0.49 -0.12
N SER A 29 12.66 1.62 -0.28
CA SER A 29 14.08 1.65 -0.62
C SER A 29 14.99 1.09 0.48
N THR A 30 14.56 1.06 1.74
CA THR A 30 15.36 0.45 2.82
C THR A 30 15.24 -1.07 2.88
N LEU A 31 14.23 -1.65 2.23
CA LEU A 31 14.03 -3.09 2.17
C LEU A 31 15.02 -3.74 1.21
N SER A 32 15.39 -5.00 1.44
CA SER A 32 16.26 -5.73 0.53
C SER A 32 15.63 -5.93 -0.85
N MET A 33 16.47 -6.16 -1.86
CA MET A 33 16.05 -6.32 -3.26
C MET A 33 15.45 -7.69 -3.57
N GLU A 34 15.76 -8.70 -2.76
CA GLU A 34 15.50 -10.11 -3.09
C GLU A 34 14.06 -10.55 -2.82
N ARG A 35 13.27 -9.74 -2.10
CA ARG A 35 11.91 -10.11 -1.70
C ARG A 35 10.87 -9.36 -2.53
N PRO A 36 9.94 -10.07 -3.18
CA PRO A 36 8.69 -9.51 -3.65
C PRO A 36 7.97 -8.76 -2.54
N ILE A 37 7.42 -7.57 -2.85
CA ILE A 37 6.69 -6.74 -1.89
C ILE A 37 5.24 -6.66 -2.35
N VAL A 38 4.32 -7.07 -1.47
CA VAL A 38 2.88 -6.93 -1.68
C VAL A 38 2.38 -5.71 -0.91
N LEU A 39 1.75 -4.78 -1.64
CA LEU A 39 1.14 -3.58 -1.13
C LEU A 39 -0.39 -3.77 -1.11
N SER A 40 -0.97 -3.67 0.09
CA SER A 40 -2.41 -3.80 0.32
C SER A 40 -2.93 -2.64 1.17
N GLY A 41 -4.22 -2.32 1.04
CA GLY A 41 -4.90 -1.22 1.72
C GLY A 41 -5.34 -0.08 0.80
N GLY A 42 -6.29 0.74 1.27
CA GLY A 42 -6.94 1.77 0.46
C GLY A 42 -5.97 2.83 -0.09
N VAL A 43 -4.91 3.13 0.67
CA VAL A 43 -3.87 4.07 0.24
C VAL A 43 -2.96 3.45 -0.83
N ALA A 44 -2.55 2.19 -0.64
CA ALA A 44 -1.69 1.46 -1.58
C ALA A 44 -2.38 1.17 -2.92
N SER A 45 -3.70 0.99 -2.91
CA SER A 45 -4.52 0.80 -4.12
C SER A 45 -4.83 2.09 -4.87
N ASN A 46 -4.43 3.26 -4.35
CA ASN A 46 -4.58 4.53 -5.05
C ASN A 46 -3.72 4.54 -6.32
N ARG A 47 -4.35 4.80 -7.47
CA ARG A 47 -3.67 4.79 -8.78
C ARG A 47 -2.46 5.72 -8.84
N VAL A 48 -2.58 6.94 -8.28
CA VAL A 48 -1.50 7.93 -8.33
C VAL A 48 -0.29 7.45 -7.52
N VAL A 49 -0.53 6.87 -6.34
CA VAL A 49 0.53 6.28 -5.50
C VAL A 49 1.17 5.09 -6.21
N LYS A 50 0.36 4.18 -6.76
CA LYS A 50 0.83 3.01 -7.49
C LYS A 50 1.73 3.40 -8.67
N ASP A 51 1.26 4.28 -9.54
CA ASP A 51 2.00 4.70 -10.74
C ASP A 51 3.31 5.41 -10.36
N PHE A 52 3.26 6.23 -9.31
CA PHE A 52 4.46 6.87 -8.75
C PHE A 52 5.49 5.84 -8.27
N LEU A 53 5.08 4.85 -7.46
CA LEU A 53 5.98 3.86 -6.88
C LEU A 53 6.60 2.95 -7.94
N VAL A 54 5.80 2.46 -8.91
CA VAL A 54 6.30 1.63 -10.01
C VAL A 54 7.34 2.38 -10.83
N LYS A 55 7.12 3.67 -11.09
CA LYS A 55 8.09 4.52 -11.79
C LYS A 55 9.33 4.83 -10.96
N ALA A 56 9.17 5.02 -9.65
CA ALA A 56 10.24 5.47 -8.76
C ALA A 56 11.17 4.36 -8.28
N LEU A 57 10.72 3.10 -8.34
CA LEU A 57 11.43 1.90 -7.89
C LEU A 57 11.33 0.78 -8.94
N PRO A 58 11.77 1.01 -10.20
CA PRO A 58 11.64 0.02 -11.28
C PRO A 58 12.37 -1.30 -11.00
N GLU A 59 13.37 -1.27 -10.12
CA GLU A 59 14.16 -2.43 -9.71
C GLU A 59 13.43 -3.33 -8.68
N LYS A 60 12.38 -2.83 -8.02
CA LYS A 60 11.64 -3.57 -7.01
C LYS A 60 10.48 -4.35 -7.62
N SER A 61 10.33 -5.61 -7.19
CA SER A 61 9.17 -6.43 -7.53
C SER A 61 7.96 -6.04 -6.66
N LEU A 62 7.23 -5.01 -7.09
CA LEU A 62 6.05 -4.48 -6.38
C LEU A 62 4.75 -5.09 -6.93
N TYR A 63 3.95 -5.66 -6.05
CA TYR A 63 2.63 -6.22 -6.33
C TYR A 63 1.57 -5.44 -5.57
N PHE A 64 0.46 -5.12 -6.23
CA PHE A 64 -0.60 -4.29 -5.65
C PHE A 64 -1.89 -5.08 -5.61
N ALA A 65 -2.54 -5.12 -4.45
CA ALA A 65 -3.90 -5.65 -4.35
C ALA A 65 -4.85 -4.82 -5.22
N VAL A 66 -5.83 -5.48 -5.83
CA VAL A 66 -6.91 -4.78 -6.55
C VAL A 66 -7.77 -3.99 -5.55
N PRO A 67 -8.38 -2.86 -5.94
CA PRO A 67 -9.15 -2.02 -5.03
C PRO A 67 -10.22 -2.77 -4.22
N ASP A 68 -10.88 -3.74 -4.85
CA ASP A 68 -11.94 -4.55 -4.22
C ASP A 68 -11.42 -5.42 -3.06
N TYR A 69 -10.14 -5.80 -3.08
CA TYR A 69 -9.46 -6.56 -2.02
C TYR A 69 -8.52 -5.68 -1.17
N SER A 70 -8.56 -4.35 -1.37
CA SER A 70 -7.69 -3.39 -0.68
C SER A 70 -8.40 -2.66 0.46
N ARG A 71 -9.53 -3.18 0.94
CA ARG A 71 -10.20 -2.70 2.15
C ARG A 71 -9.53 -3.25 3.41
N ASP A 72 -10.18 -3.14 4.57
CA ASP A 72 -9.66 -3.66 5.83
C ASP A 72 -9.13 -5.08 5.68
N ASN A 73 -8.03 -5.34 6.38
CA ASN A 73 -7.24 -6.56 6.27
C ASN A 73 -7.90 -7.81 6.87
N ALA A 74 -9.22 -7.82 7.04
CA ALA A 74 -9.98 -8.86 7.73
C ALA A 74 -9.65 -10.26 7.20
N PHE A 75 -9.59 -10.44 5.87
CA PHE A 75 -9.20 -11.71 5.27
C PHE A 75 -7.77 -12.13 5.64
N GLY A 76 -6.80 -11.21 5.57
CA GLY A 76 -5.42 -11.48 5.94
C GLY A 76 -5.29 -11.86 7.42
N VAL A 77 -6.03 -11.19 8.29
CA VAL A 77 -6.09 -11.52 9.72
C VAL A 77 -6.70 -12.91 9.94
N SER A 78 -7.80 -13.25 9.26
CA SER A 78 -8.42 -14.57 9.36
C SER A 78 -7.50 -15.69 8.88
N GLU A 79 -6.82 -15.51 7.75
CA GLU A 79 -5.89 -16.52 7.22
C GLU A 79 -4.66 -16.69 8.11
N LEU A 80 -4.11 -15.60 8.66
CA LEU A 80 -3.02 -15.68 9.65
C LEU A 80 -3.46 -16.46 10.90
N GLY A 81 -4.65 -16.17 11.43
CA GLY A 81 -5.21 -16.91 12.57
C GLY A 81 -5.39 -18.40 12.27
N ARG A 82 -5.89 -18.74 11.07
CA ARG A 82 -6.03 -20.13 10.61
C ARG A 82 -4.67 -20.83 10.56
N GLN A 83 -3.66 -20.21 9.98
CA GLN A 83 -2.31 -20.78 9.89
C GLN A 83 -1.68 -20.99 11.27
N MET A 84 -1.85 -20.05 12.19
CA MET A 84 -1.36 -20.19 13.57
C MET A 84 -2.02 -21.36 14.29
N PHE A 85 -3.35 -21.49 14.17
CA PHE A 85 -4.10 -22.59 14.79
C PHE A 85 -3.64 -23.96 14.31
N PHE A 86 -3.45 -24.16 13.00
CA PHE A 86 -3.01 -25.46 12.47
C PHE A 86 -1.52 -25.73 12.72
N LYS A 87 -0.67 -24.68 12.71
CA LYS A 87 0.75 -24.83 13.01
C LYS A 87 1.00 -25.29 14.46
N GLU A 88 0.11 -24.95 15.39
CA GLU A 88 0.17 -25.45 16.78
C GLU A 88 -0.27 -26.91 16.91
N GLN A 89 -1.05 -27.45 15.97
CA GLN A 89 -1.51 -28.85 16.01
C GLN A 89 -0.53 -29.86 15.41
N ASP A 90 0.41 -29.43 14.55
CA ASP A 90 1.45 -30.28 13.96
C ASP A 90 2.66 -30.53 14.92
N VAL A 91 2.60 -30.06 16.17
CA VAL A 91 3.69 -30.18 17.17
C VAL A 91 3.37 -31.24 18.26
N CYS A 92 2.36 -32.09 18.05
CA CYS A 92 2.06 -33.23 18.92
C CYS A 92 2.56 -34.57 18.35
#